data_AF-A0A962UTZ0-F1
#
_entry.id   AF-A0A962UTZ0-F1
#
_cell.length_a   1.000
_cell.length_b   1.000
_cell.length_c   1.000
_cell.angle_alpha   90.00
_cell.angle_beta   90.00
_cell.angle_gamma   90.00
#
_symmetry.space_group_name_H-M   'P 1'
#
loop_
_entity.id
_entity.type
_entity.pdbx_description
1 polymer ?
#
loop_
_entity_poly.entity_id
_entity_poly.type
_entity_poly.pdbx_seq_one_letter_code
_entity_poly.pdbx_strand_id
1 'polypeptide(L)'
;VFLNLLHKDHREPFIRTLRESGVNLTPWDAEFRIHSLDGIEKWVRVAATPEAIEDGVIWHGYVTDISQRKRNETAIEKLAFYDPLTELPNRRMFLERMANAVESCKANGGHGALLFIDLDNFKTLNDTMGHDTGDIFLTQVAERLSGCVGDHGMVARIGGDEFVIVLEFPEGGQPVATRQAIVTANKVLAAMRKEFQLGILDHRSSASVGVVVFDGACQGPE
;
A
#
# COMPACT_ATOMS: atom_id res chain seq x y z
N VAL A 1 -8.60 -25.82 -26.43
CA VAL A 1 -8.04 -24.58 -27.03
C VAL A 1 -8.18 -23.38 -26.09
N PHE A 2 -9.38 -23.04 -25.59
CA PHE A 2 -9.57 -21.91 -24.65
C PHE A 2 -8.88 -22.07 -23.29
N LEU A 3 -8.85 -23.28 -22.72
CA LEU A 3 -8.19 -23.57 -21.43
C LEU A 3 -6.68 -23.22 -21.42
N ASN A 4 -6.04 -23.17 -22.59
CA ASN A 4 -4.63 -22.81 -22.70
C ASN A 4 -4.41 -21.30 -22.56
N LEU A 5 -5.44 -20.49 -22.83
CA LEU A 5 -5.41 -19.04 -22.65
C LEU A 5 -5.62 -18.67 -21.17
N LEU A 6 -6.25 -19.51 -20.36
CA LEU A 6 -6.48 -19.24 -18.93
C LEU A 6 -5.15 -19.22 -18.14
N HIS A 7 -4.99 -18.16 -17.34
CA HIS A 7 -3.93 -18.07 -16.34
C HIS A 7 -4.03 -19.27 -15.38
N LYS A 8 -2.89 -19.86 -15.01
CA LYS A 8 -2.82 -21.12 -14.25
C LYS A 8 -3.68 -21.12 -12.98
N ASP A 9 -3.62 -20.03 -12.20
CA ASP A 9 -4.37 -19.89 -10.93
C ASP A 9 -5.90 -19.92 -11.11
N HIS A 10 -6.39 -19.66 -12.32
CA HIS A 10 -7.81 -19.55 -12.62
C HIS A 10 -8.40 -20.83 -13.23
N ARG A 11 -7.58 -21.82 -13.62
CA ARG A 11 -8.04 -23.01 -14.35
C ARG A 11 -8.97 -23.90 -13.53
N GLU A 12 -8.58 -24.25 -12.31
CA GLU A 12 -9.38 -25.11 -11.43
C GLU A 12 -10.71 -24.45 -11.01
N PRO A 13 -10.73 -23.20 -10.51
CA PRO A 13 -11.98 -22.50 -10.21
C PRO A 13 -12.90 -22.35 -11.43
N PHE A 14 -12.33 -22.09 -12.61
CA PHE A 14 -13.07 -21.97 -13.85
C PHE A 14 -13.79 -23.28 -14.20
N ILE A 15 -13.07 -24.41 -14.25
CA ILE A 15 -13.65 -25.71 -14.60
C ILE A 15 -14.73 -26.11 -13.61
N ARG A 16 -14.48 -25.90 -12.31
CA ARG A 16 -15.43 -26.22 -11.25
C ARG A 16 -16.75 -25.46 -11.42
N THR A 17 -16.68 -24.14 -11.51
CA THR A 17 -17.89 -23.28 -11.59
C THR A 17 -18.66 -23.47 -12.90
N LEU A 18 -17.95 -23.68 -14.02
CA LEU A 18 -18.58 -23.99 -15.30
C LEU A 18 -19.35 -25.32 -15.24
N ARG A 19 -18.73 -26.35 -14.64
CA ARG A 19 -19.38 -27.65 -14.46
C ARG A 19 -20.60 -27.57 -13.54
N GLU A 20 -20.48 -26.86 -12.42
CA GLU A 20 -21.59 -26.65 -11.49
C GLU A 20 -22.77 -25.94 -12.17
N SER A 21 -22.50 -24.90 -12.98
CA SER A 21 -23.52 -24.23 -13.80
C SER A 21 -24.17 -25.19 -14.80
N GLY A 22 -23.38 -26.00 -15.50
CA GLY A 22 -23.90 -26.94 -16.50
C GLY A 22 -24.78 -28.03 -15.89
N VAL A 23 -24.42 -28.55 -14.72
CA VAL A 23 -25.21 -29.57 -14.01
C VAL A 23 -26.52 -28.99 -13.48
N ASN A 24 -26.49 -27.77 -12.95
CA ASN A 24 -27.65 -27.15 -12.30
C ASN A 24 -28.49 -26.30 -13.26
N LEU A 25 -28.03 -26.12 -14.51
CA LEU A 25 -28.62 -25.22 -15.51
C LEU A 25 -28.82 -23.80 -14.99
N THR A 26 -27.87 -23.29 -14.22
CA THR A 26 -27.91 -21.93 -13.67
C THR A 26 -27.04 -20.96 -14.47
N PRO A 27 -27.42 -19.67 -14.59
CA PRO A 27 -26.57 -18.66 -15.19
C PRO A 27 -25.18 -18.64 -14.56
N TRP A 28 -24.17 -18.51 -15.41
CA TRP A 28 -22.76 -18.50 -15.04
C TRP A 28 -22.17 -17.11 -15.28
N ASP A 29 -21.62 -16.54 -14.23
CA ASP A 29 -20.92 -15.26 -14.24
C ASP A 29 -19.56 -15.44 -13.58
N ALA A 30 -18.50 -15.23 -14.34
CA ALA A 30 -17.14 -15.47 -13.87
C ALA A 30 -16.17 -14.43 -14.40
N GLU A 31 -15.25 -14.00 -13.53
CA GLU A 31 -14.12 -13.13 -13.87
C GLU A 31 -12.81 -13.87 -13.71
N PHE A 32 -11.97 -13.86 -14.73
CA PHE A 32 -10.69 -14.57 -14.70
C PHE A 32 -9.67 -13.92 -15.63
N ARG A 33 -8.41 -14.32 -15.45
CA ARG A 33 -7.30 -13.86 -16.27
C ARG A 33 -7.03 -14.81 -17.43
N ILE A 34 -6.83 -14.22 -18.60
CA ILE A 34 -6.37 -14.90 -19.80
C ILE A 34 -5.07 -14.27 -20.33
N HIS A 35 -4.23 -15.07 -20.95
CA HIS A 35 -3.21 -14.62 -21.89
C HIS A 35 -3.85 -14.60 -23.27
N SER A 36 -3.93 -13.42 -23.86
CA SER A 36 -4.33 -13.28 -25.27
C SER A 36 -3.33 -13.97 -26.19
N LEU A 37 -3.71 -14.17 -27.46
CA LEU A 37 -2.82 -14.77 -28.47
C LEU A 37 -1.53 -13.95 -28.68
N ASP A 38 -1.59 -12.65 -28.41
CA ASP A 38 -0.44 -11.73 -28.49
C ASP A 38 0.40 -11.72 -27.20
N GLY A 39 0.13 -12.61 -26.25
CA GLY A 39 0.86 -12.74 -24.98
C GLY A 39 0.47 -11.74 -23.90
N ILE A 40 -0.40 -10.77 -24.20
CA ILE A 40 -0.87 -9.77 -23.23
C ILE A 40 -1.85 -10.41 -22.25
N GLU A 41 -1.63 -10.23 -20.94
CA GLU A 41 -2.56 -10.62 -19.89
C GLU A 41 -3.78 -9.68 -19.87
N LYS A 42 -4.98 -10.27 -19.82
CA LYS A 42 -6.26 -9.55 -19.77
C LYS A 42 -7.16 -10.14 -18.70
N TRP A 43 -7.91 -9.27 -18.04
CA TRP A 43 -9.07 -9.68 -17.26
C TRP A 43 -10.29 -9.72 -18.16
N VAL A 44 -11.01 -10.83 -18.11
CA VAL A 44 -12.28 -11.00 -18.82
C VAL A 44 -13.38 -11.39 -17.86
N ARG A 45 -14.59 -10.93 -18.15
CA ARG A 45 -15.83 -11.40 -17.53
C ARG A 45 -16.61 -12.20 -18.55
N VAL A 46 -17.08 -13.37 -18.17
CA VAL A 46 -18.02 -14.17 -18.97
C VAL A 46 -19.35 -14.18 -18.25
N ALA A 47 -20.40 -13.76 -18.95
CA ALA A 47 -21.77 -13.93 -18.52
C ALA A 47 -22.46 -14.84 -19.54
N ALA A 48 -22.91 -16.01 -19.09
CA ALA A 48 -23.53 -17.01 -19.95
C ALA A 48 -24.70 -17.72 -19.27
N THR A 49 -25.65 -18.18 -20.08
CA THR A 49 -26.78 -18.99 -19.64
C THR A 49 -26.67 -20.38 -20.28
N PRO A 50 -26.73 -21.47 -19.49
CA PRO A 50 -26.72 -22.81 -20.02
C PRO A 50 -28.08 -23.21 -20.61
N GLU A 51 -28.06 -23.99 -21.67
CA GLU A 51 -29.21 -24.63 -22.29
C GLU A 51 -28.91 -26.13 -22.46
N ALA A 52 -29.78 -26.98 -21.94
CA ALA A 52 -29.65 -28.42 -22.11
C ALA A 52 -30.06 -28.84 -23.54
N ILE A 53 -29.26 -29.70 -24.14
CA ILE A 53 -29.51 -30.33 -25.45
C ILE A 53 -29.37 -31.85 -25.31
N GLU A 54 -29.77 -32.61 -26.34
CA GLU A 54 -29.75 -34.09 -26.32
C GLU A 54 -28.42 -34.69 -25.82
N ASP A 55 -27.28 -34.11 -26.22
CA ASP A 55 -25.94 -34.63 -25.92
C ASP A 55 -25.08 -33.71 -25.04
N GLY A 56 -25.69 -32.80 -24.27
CA GLY A 56 -24.93 -31.95 -23.35
C GLY A 56 -25.56 -30.61 -23.03
N VAL A 57 -24.70 -29.62 -22.81
CA VAL A 57 -25.10 -28.24 -22.46
C VAL A 57 -24.40 -27.27 -23.41
N ILE A 58 -25.15 -26.34 -23.96
CA ILE A 58 -24.62 -25.19 -24.71
C ILE A 58 -24.69 -23.97 -23.79
N TRP A 59 -23.67 -23.10 -23.84
CA TRP A 59 -23.69 -21.82 -23.11
C TRP A 59 -23.86 -20.67 -24.08
N HIS A 60 -24.92 -19.89 -23.89
CA HIS A 60 -25.16 -18.64 -24.61
C HIS A 60 -24.67 -17.48 -23.77
N GLY A 61 -23.68 -16.73 -24.26
CA GLY A 61 -23.10 -15.66 -23.47
C GLY A 61 -22.17 -14.75 -24.25
N TYR A 62 -21.66 -13.76 -23.55
CA TYR A 62 -20.67 -12.84 -24.08
C TYR A 62 -19.47 -12.75 -23.14
N VAL A 63 -18.33 -12.39 -23.73
CA VAL A 63 -17.06 -12.18 -23.03
C VAL A 63 -16.74 -10.70 -23.13
N THR A 64 -16.51 -10.05 -21.99
CA THR A 64 -16.14 -8.63 -21.92
C THR A 64 -14.73 -8.48 -21.38
N ASP A 65 -13.88 -7.72 -22.07
CA ASP A 65 -12.59 -7.28 -21.55
C ASP A 65 -12.84 -6.25 -20.43
N ILE A 66 -12.52 -6.64 -19.19
CA ILE A 66 -12.68 -5.80 -17.99
C ILE A 66 -11.33 -5.33 -17.46
N SER A 67 -10.26 -5.42 -18.25
CA SER A 67 -8.90 -5.06 -17.84
C SER A 67 -8.78 -3.59 -17.45
N GLN A 68 -9.51 -2.69 -18.12
CA GLN A 68 -9.53 -1.28 -17.74
C GLN A 68 -10.25 -1.07 -16.39
N ARG A 69 -11.35 -1.78 -16.16
CA ARG A 69 -12.10 -1.69 -14.90
C ARG A 69 -11.25 -2.16 -13.72
N LYS A 70 -10.58 -3.32 -13.85
CA LYS A 70 -9.65 -3.84 -12.83
C LYS A 70 -8.48 -2.89 -12.57
N ARG A 71 -7.89 -2.30 -13.61
CA ARG A 71 -6.83 -1.28 -13.45
C ARG A 71 -7.33 -0.03 -12.73
N ASN A 72 -8.52 0.44 -13.05
CA ASN A 72 -9.13 1.57 -12.37
C ASN A 72 -9.46 1.25 -10.91
N GLU A 73 -9.99 0.06 -10.60
CA GLU A 73 -10.23 -0.42 -9.23
C GLU A 73 -8.93 -0.39 -8.41
N THR A 74 -7.84 -0.97 -8.92
CA THR A 74 -6.52 -0.93 -8.26
C THR A 74 -5.98 0.49 -8.11
N ALA A 75 -6.18 1.36 -9.11
CA ALA A 75 -5.75 2.75 -9.04
C ALA A 75 -6.55 3.53 -7.99
N ILE A 76 -7.85 3.28 -7.87
CA ILE A 76 -8.72 3.87 -6.83
C ILE A 76 -8.25 3.41 -5.44
N GLU A 77 -7.98 2.12 -5.25
CA GLU A 77 -7.43 1.61 -4.00
C GLU A 77 -6.11 2.29 -3.65
N LYS A 78 -5.19 2.41 -4.63
CA LYS A 78 -3.93 3.13 -4.43
C LYS A 78 -4.13 4.59 -4.03
N LEU A 79 -4.95 5.33 -4.77
CA LEU A 79 -5.26 6.74 -4.47
C LEU A 79 -5.90 6.91 -3.09
N ALA A 80 -6.66 5.92 -2.65
CA ALA A 80 -7.34 5.99 -1.37
C ALA A 80 -6.39 5.73 -0.19
N PHE A 81 -5.27 5.02 -0.37
CA PHE A 81 -4.36 4.62 0.71
C PHE A 81 -2.94 5.17 0.63
N TYR A 82 -2.53 5.72 -0.51
CA TYR A 82 -1.18 6.20 -0.75
C TYR A 82 -1.17 7.67 -1.18
N ASP A 83 -0.11 8.38 -0.81
CA ASP A 83 0.17 9.73 -1.26
C ASP A 83 0.66 9.69 -2.72
N PRO A 84 0.03 10.42 -3.65
CA PRO A 84 0.36 10.33 -5.07
C PRO A 84 1.74 10.89 -5.43
N LEU A 85 2.33 11.73 -4.58
CA LEU A 85 3.67 12.30 -4.82
C LEU A 85 4.78 11.38 -4.33
N THR A 86 4.68 10.91 -3.09
CA THR A 86 5.76 10.14 -2.43
C THR A 86 5.56 8.64 -2.53
N GLU A 87 4.39 8.18 -3.00
CA GLU A 87 3.95 6.78 -3.00
C GLU A 87 3.93 6.12 -1.60
N LEU A 88 4.14 6.89 -0.54
CA LEU A 88 4.02 6.40 0.83
C LEU A 88 2.55 6.21 1.22
N PRO A 89 2.26 5.32 2.19
CA PRO A 89 1.00 5.34 2.92
C PRO A 89 0.56 6.77 3.27
N ASN A 90 -0.70 7.10 2.97
CA ASN A 90 -1.28 8.39 3.31
C ASN A 90 -1.84 8.38 4.74
N ARG A 91 -2.41 9.52 5.16
CA ARG A 91 -3.04 9.67 6.48
C ARG A 91 -4.08 8.59 6.81
N ARG A 92 -4.85 8.12 5.83
CA ARG A 92 -5.88 7.09 6.05
C ARG A 92 -5.24 5.74 6.35
N MET A 93 -4.28 5.31 5.54
CA MET A 93 -3.55 4.07 5.76
C MET A 93 -2.74 4.11 7.07
N PHE A 94 -2.17 5.28 7.40
CA PHE A 94 -1.51 5.49 8.69
C PHE A 94 -2.44 5.20 9.88
N LEU A 95 -3.63 5.82 9.90
CA LEU A 95 -4.58 5.65 11.00
C LEU A 95 -5.05 4.20 11.13
N GLU A 96 -5.31 3.51 10.02
CA GLU A 96 -5.67 2.10 10.03
C GLU A 96 -4.53 1.22 10.58
N ARG A 97 -3.29 1.45 10.14
CA ARG A 97 -2.14 0.69 10.65
C ARG A 97 -1.89 0.98 12.14
N MET A 98 -2.04 2.24 12.56
CA MET A 98 -1.87 2.62 13.95
C MET A 98 -2.91 1.95 14.85
N ALA A 99 -4.17 1.91 14.44
CA ALA A 99 -5.23 1.21 15.17
C ALA A 99 -4.91 -0.29 15.33
N ASN A 100 -4.50 -0.94 14.24
CA ASN A 100 -4.09 -2.35 14.26
C ASN A 100 -2.86 -2.59 15.16
N ALA A 101 -1.87 -1.71 15.13
CA ALA A 101 -0.68 -1.82 15.97
C ALA A 101 -1.02 -1.70 17.47
N VAL A 102 -1.90 -0.76 17.84
CA VAL A 102 -2.39 -0.62 19.22
C VAL A 102 -3.12 -1.87 19.68
N GLU A 103 -4.02 -2.41 18.85
CA GLU A 103 -4.76 -3.62 19.17
C GLU A 103 -3.84 -4.85 19.29
N SER A 104 -2.86 -4.98 18.41
CA SER A 104 -1.84 -6.03 18.48
C SER A 104 -1.00 -5.96 19.75
N CYS A 105 -0.59 -4.76 20.18
CA CYS A 105 0.13 -4.56 21.43
C CYS A 105 -0.71 -4.99 22.64
N LYS A 106 -1.99 -4.58 22.68
CA LYS A 106 -2.94 -4.98 23.74
C LYS A 106 -3.11 -6.50 23.82
N ALA A 107 -3.27 -7.16 22.68
CA ALA A 107 -3.54 -8.59 22.61
C ALA A 107 -2.32 -9.45 22.96
N ASN A 108 -1.13 -9.01 22.54
CA ASN A 108 0.09 -9.82 22.59
C ASN A 108 1.08 -9.38 23.67
N GLY A 109 0.83 -8.29 24.39
CA GLY A 109 1.77 -7.69 25.35
C GLY A 109 3.00 -7.06 24.68
N GLY A 110 2.90 -6.77 23.39
CA GLY A 110 3.94 -6.11 22.59
C GLY A 110 3.99 -4.60 22.83
N HIS A 111 4.95 -3.94 22.21
CA HIS A 111 5.09 -2.49 22.24
C HIS A 111 5.21 -1.95 20.82
N GLY A 112 4.94 -0.68 20.61
CA GLY A 112 5.24 0.02 19.37
C GLY A 112 5.81 1.40 19.64
N ALA A 113 6.29 2.04 18.59
CA ALA A 113 6.70 3.43 18.65
C ALA A 113 6.14 4.21 17.47
N LEU A 114 5.73 5.44 17.75
CA LEU A 114 5.34 6.44 16.77
C LEU A 114 6.41 7.54 16.76
N LEU A 115 6.97 7.79 15.58
CA LEU A 115 7.82 8.94 15.35
C LEU A 115 7.04 9.94 14.49
N PHE A 116 6.98 11.18 14.93
CA PHE A 116 6.43 12.30 14.17
C PHE A 116 7.58 13.15 13.65
N ILE A 117 7.57 13.48 12.37
CA ILE A 117 8.68 14.12 11.67
C ILE A 117 8.14 15.33 10.92
N ASP A 118 8.74 16.49 11.19
CA ASP A 118 8.47 17.75 10.52
C ASP A 118 9.75 18.24 9.83
N LEU A 119 9.66 18.69 8.58
CA LEU A 119 10.83 19.16 7.82
C LEU A 119 11.07 20.65 8.07
N ASP A 120 12.23 20.98 8.63
CA ASP A 120 12.52 22.35 9.00
C ASP A 120 12.60 23.25 7.75
N ASN A 121 11.91 24.39 7.77
CA ASN A 121 11.93 25.43 6.73
C ASN A 121 11.45 24.98 5.33
N PHE A 122 10.66 23.91 5.21
CA PHE A 122 10.15 23.46 3.91
C PHE A 122 9.33 24.52 3.17
N LYS A 123 8.50 25.28 3.88
CA LYS A 123 7.75 26.40 3.30
C LYS A 123 8.67 27.43 2.64
N THR A 124 9.77 27.79 3.29
CA THR A 124 10.76 28.73 2.74
C THR A 124 11.40 28.20 1.46
N LEU A 125 11.65 26.88 1.39
CA LEU A 125 12.15 26.23 0.18
C LEU A 125 11.13 26.37 -0.96
N ASN A 126 9.85 26.10 -0.71
CA ASN A 126 8.80 26.28 -1.73
C ASN A 126 8.66 27.73 -2.17
N ASP A 127 8.65 28.67 -1.23
CA ASP A 127 8.48 30.10 -1.52
C ASP A 127 9.67 30.65 -2.34
N THR A 128 10.87 30.08 -2.17
CA THR A 128 12.09 30.53 -2.85
C THR A 128 12.32 29.81 -4.19
N MET A 129 12.02 28.50 -4.25
CA MET A 129 12.45 27.61 -5.34
C MET A 129 11.29 27.01 -6.14
N GLY A 130 10.05 27.32 -5.76
CA GLY A 130 8.84 26.80 -6.39
C GLY A 130 8.45 25.40 -5.91
N HIS A 131 7.19 25.06 -6.14
CA HIS A 131 6.59 23.81 -5.70
C HIS A 131 7.22 22.57 -6.36
N ASP A 132 7.64 22.63 -7.62
CA ASP A 132 8.28 21.50 -8.30
C ASP A 132 9.58 21.06 -7.60
N THR A 133 10.34 22.03 -7.06
CA THR A 133 11.54 21.77 -6.27
C THR A 133 11.19 21.15 -4.92
N GLY A 134 10.11 21.63 -4.29
CA GLY A 134 9.56 21.05 -3.08
C GLY A 134 9.11 19.60 -3.28
N ASP A 135 8.51 19.29 -4.42
CA ASP A 135 8.04 17.96 -4.74
C ASP A 135 9.21 16.98 -4.88
N ILE A 136 10.27 17.37 -5.59
CA ILE A 136 11.52 16.60 -5.67
C ILE A 136 12.12 16.37 -4.28
N PHE A 137 12.12 17.41 -3.44
CA PHE A 137 12.62 17.31 -2.08
C PHE A 137 11.81 16.31 -1.24
N LEU A 138 10.48 16.38 -1.30
CA LEU A 138 9.59 15.45 -0.58
C LEU A 138 9.75 14.01 -1.04
N THR A 139 9.92 13.77 -2.35
CA THR A 139 10.21 12.42 -2.87
C THR A 139 11.53 11.88 -2.31
N GLN A 140 12.60 12.68 -2.29
CA GLN A 140 13.88 12.25 -1.71
C GLN A 140 13.80 12.03 -0.19
N VAL A 141 13.02 12.85 0.53
CA VAL A 141 12.76 12.63 1.95
C VAL A 141 12.08 11.29 2.16
N ALA A 142 11.03 10.98 1.39
CA ALA A 142 10.31 9.71 1.46
C ALA A 142 11.24 8.51 1.25
N GLU A 143 12.09 8.56 0.22
CA GLU A 143 13.08 7.51 -0.05
C GLU A 143 14.06 7.32 1.12
N ARG A 144 14.59 8.42 1.67
CA ARG A 144 15.51 8.37 2.81
C ARG A 144 14.86 7.81 4.07
N LEU A 145 13.63 8.22 4.36
CA LEU A 145 12.89 7.73 5.52
C LEU A 145 12.61 6.22 5.38
N SER A 146 12.14 5.78 4.21
CA SER A 146 11.94 4.35 3.92
C SER A 146 13.23 3.56 4.09
N GLY A 147 14.36 4.08 3.60
CA GLY A 147 15.68 3.46 3.79
C GLY A 147 16.18 3.44 5.25
N CYS A 148 15.74 4.36 6.11
CA CYS A 148 16.10 4.34 7.53
C CYS A 148 15.34 3.26 8.32
N VAL A 149 14.10 2.98 7.92
CA VAL A 149 13.18 2.09 8.62
C VAL A 149 13.32 0.64 8.14
N GLY A 150 13.48 0.44 6.82
CA GLY A 150 13.47 -0.89 6.21
C GLY A 150 12.14 -1.63 6.44
N ASP A 151 12.18 -2.95 6.50
CA ASP A 151 10.98 -3.81 6.57
C ASP A 151 10.32 -3.87 7.96
N HIS A 152 10.85 -3.14 8.94
CA HIS A 152 10.44 -3.25 10.35
C HIS A 152 9.45 -2.16 10.79
N GLY A 153 9.01 -1.34 9.85
CA GLY A 153 8.05 -0.28 10.11
C GLY A 153 7.40 0.26 8.86
N MET A 154 6.50 1.19 9.07
CA MET A 154 5.77 1.88 8.02
C MET A 154 6.07 3.36 8.09
N VAL A 155 6.53 3.94 6.98
CA VAL A 155 6.60 5.39 6.81
C VAL A 155 5.32 5.84 6.13
N ALA A 156 4.73 6.94 6.59
CA ALA A 156 3.56 7.55 5.98
C ALA A 156 3.76 9.05 5.86
N ARG A 157 3.19 9.65 4.82
CA ARG A 157 3.08 11.11 4.69
C ARG A 157 1.66 11.52 5.03
N ILE A 158 1.50 12.36 6.04
CA ILE A 158 0.17 12.70 6.59
C ILE A 158 -0.36 14.05 6.11
N GLY A 159 0.52 14.92 5.61
CA GLY A 159 0.19 16.21 4.99
C GLY A 159 1.44 17.05 4.78
N GLY A 160 1.43 17.99 3.83
CA GLY A 160 2.53 18.97 3.65
C GLY A 160 3.94 18.35 3.71
N ASP A 161 4.70 18.79 4.70
CA ASP A 161 6.04 18.36 5.13
C ASP A 161 6.05 17.37 6.31
N GLU A 162 4.88 16.91 6.75
CA GLU A 162 4.72 16.03 7.90
C GLU A 162 4.76 14.54 7.50
N PHE A 163 5.68 13.81 8.13
CA PHE A 163 5.84 12.38 7.99
C PHE A 163 5.70 11.69 9.34
N VAL A 164 5.25 10.44 9.33
CA VAL A 164 5.19 9.61 10.52
C VAL A 164 5.80 8.24 10.24
N ILE A 165 6.40 7.66 11.28
CA ILE A 165 6.92 6.29 11.25
C ILE A 165 6.25 5.50 12.37
N VAL A 166 5.67 4.36 12.02
CA VAL A 166 5.15 3.38 12.97
C VAL A 166 6.10 2.19 13.01
N LEU A 167 6.59 1.87 14.21
CA LEU A 167 7.43 0.71 14.48
C LEU A 167 6.69 -0.24 15.42
N GLU A 168 6.77 -1.55 15.16
CA GLU A 168 6.15 -2.58 15.99
C GLU A 168 7.23 -3.49 16.58
N PHE A 169 7.15 -3.72 17.90
CA PHE A 169 8.08 -4.52 18.69
C PHE A 169 7.29 -5.61 19.42
N PRO A 170 7.07 -6.77 18.77
CA PRO A 170 6.27 -7.85 19.36
C PRO A 170 6.93 -8.45 20.61
N GLU A 171 8.25 -8.29 20.77
CA GLU A 171 9.04 -8.85 21.87
C GLU A 171 9.97 -7.80 22.50
N GLY A 172 10.50 -8.08 23.70
CA GLY A 172 11.57 -7.29 24.33
C GLY A 172 11.13 -6.21 25.32
N GLY A 173 9.82 -5.94 25.42
CA GLY A 173 9.25 -4.99 26.40
C GLY A 173 9.63 -3.52 26.15
N GLN A 174 9.12 -2.64 27.01
CA GLN A 174 9.25 -1.18 26.85
C GLN A 174 10.69 -0.68 26.69
N PRO A 175 11.71 -1.13 27.48
CA PRO A 175 13.06 -0.61 27.36
C PRO A 175 13.71 -0.90 26.00
N VAL A 176 13.41 -2.05 25.38
CA VAL A 176 13.91 -2.42 24.06
C VAL A 176 13.24 -1.58 22.99
N ALA A 177 11.90 -1.44 23.06
CA ALA A 177 11.14 -0.59 22.15
C ALA A 177 11.64 0.87 22.16
N THR A 178 11.82 1.45 23.35
CA THR A 178 12.37 2.81 23.52
C THR A 178 13.75 2.95 22.91
N ARG A 179 14.66 2.01 23.17
CA ARG A 179 16.01 2.03 22.59
C ARG A 179 15.96 1.99 21.07
N GLN A 180 15.16 1.10 20.50
CA GLN A 180 15.08 0.92 19.06
C GLN A 180 14.40 2.12 18.36
N ALA A 181 13.40 2.73 19.00
CA ALA A 181 12.79 3.97 18.54
C ALA A 181 13.81 5.12 18.50
N ILE A 182 14.60 5.29 19.56
CA ILE A 182 15.66 6.32 19.62
C ILE A 182 16.74 6.07 18.55
N VAL A 183 17.16 4.82 18.36
CA VAL A 183 18.11 4.45 17.30
C VAL A 183 17.57 4.83 15.92
N THR A 184 16.29 4.56 15.66
CA THR A 184 15.64 4.90 14.40
C THR A 184 15.51 6.42 14.21
N ALA A 185 15.10 7.15 15.26
CA ALA A 185 15.03 8.61 15.23
C ALA A 185 16.39 9.24 14.93
N ASN A 186 17.47 8.75 15.55
CA ASN A 186 18.83 9.23 15.27
C ASN A 186 19.29 8.92 13.85
N LYS A 187 18.93 7.75 13.29
CA LYS A 187 19.20 7.42 11.89
C LYS A 187 18.48 8.39 10.95
N VAL A 188 17.21 8.67 11.22
CA VAL A 188 16.41 9.64 10.46
C VAL A 188 17.06 11.02 10.50
N LEU A 189 17.38 11.54 11.69
CA LEU A 189 18.04 12.84 11.85
C LEU A 189 19.37 12.91 11.08
N ALA A 190 20.18 11.85 11.13
CA ALA A 190 21.44 11.78 10.39
C ALA A 190 21.22 11.74 8.87
N ALA A 191 20.20 11.03 8.39
CA ALA A 191 19.86 10.96 6.97
C ALA A 191 19.31 12.29 6.42
N MET A 192 18.52 13.02 7.22
CA MET A 192 17.98 14.32 6.85
C MET A 192 19.06 15.40 6.76
N ARG A 193 20.17 15.28 7.50
CA ARG A 193 21.29 16.23 7.44
C ARG A 193 22.17 16.09 6.19
N LYS A 194 22.03 15.01 5.42
CA LYS A 194 22.75 14.83 4.16
C LYS A 194 22.20 15.79 3.11
N GLU A 195 23.06 16.26 2.21
CA GLU A 195 22.66 17.15 1.11
C GLU A 195 21.63 16.50 0.20
N PHE A 196 20.59 17.25 -0.16
CA PHE A 196 19.56 16.87 -1.13
C PHE A 196 19.90 17.47 -2.49
N GLN A 197 19.83 16.65 -3.53
CA GLN A 197 20.16 17.10 -4.87
C GLN A 197 18.89 17.54 -5.59
N LEU A 198 18.62 18.84 -5.57
CA LEU A 198 17.39 19.43 -6.09
C LEU A 198 17.67 20.00 -7.49
N GLY A 199 17.81 19.10 -8.47
CA GLY A 199 18.25 19.45 -9.82
C GLY A 199 19.75 19.76 -9.87
N ILE A 200 20.11 21.01 -10.13
CA ILE A 200 21.51 21.47 -10.20
C ILE A 200 22.05 22.03 -8.88
N LEU A 201 21.25 22.03 -7.81
CA LEU A 201 21.59 22.63 -6.52
C LEU A 201 21.63 21.59 -5.41
N ASP A 202 22.60 21.76 -4.52
CA ASP A 202 22.67 21.01 -3.27
C ASP A 202 21.97 21.82 -2.17
N HIS A 203 20.96 21.21 -1.56
CA HIS A 203 20.19 21.81 -0.47
C HIS A 203 20.47 21.07 0.84
N ARG A 204 20.75 21.83 1.91
CA ARG A 204 20.89 21.30 3.26
C ARG A 204 19.63 21.60 4.04
N SER A 205 19.01 20.54 4.57
CA SER A 205 17.86 20.62 5.45
C SER A 205 18.14 19.91 6.77
N SER A 206 17.25 20.12 7.73
CA SER A 206 17.11 19.28 8.92
C SER A 206 15.64 18.88 9.10
N ALA A 207 15.38 18.09 10.13
CA ALA A 207 14.04 17.70 10.51
C ALA A 207 13.94 17.67 12.03
N SER A 208 12.76 17.96 12.53
CA SER A 208 12.38 17.83 13.93
C SER A 208 11.66 16.50 14.13
N VAL A 209 12.05 15.72 15.15
CA VAL A 209 11.50 14.37 15.40
C VAL A 209 10.98 14.24 16.82
N GLY A 210 9.67 14.01 16.96
CA GLY A 210 9.02 13.59 18.20
C GLY A 210 8.90 12.07 18.26
N VAL A 211 9.09 11.46 19.44
CA VAL A 211 9.02 10.01 19.62
C VAL A 211 8.13 9.66 20.80
N VAL A 212 7.18 8.75 20.59
CA VAL A 212 6.33 8.18 21.63
C VAL A 212 6.38 6.65 21.53
N VAL A 213 6.54 5.99 22.67
CA VAL A 213 6.43 4.53 22.79
C VAL A 213 5.09 4.20 23.43
N PHE A 214 4.41 3.19 22.90
CA PHE A 214 3.11 2.74 23.38
C PHE A 214 3.10 1.22 23.58
N ASP A 215 2.27 0.75 24.50
CA ASP A 215 2.04 -0.67 24.84
C ASP A 215 0.57 -1.07 24.59
N GLY A 216 -0.21 -0.16 24.00
CA GLY A 216 -1.64 -0.30 23.82
C GLY A 216 -2.47 -0.01 25.07
N ALA A 217 -1.89 0.21 26.25
CA ALA A 217 -2.63 0.50 27.47
C ALA A 217 -3.11 1.96 27.58
N CYS A 218 -2.63 2.86 26.71
CA CYS A 218 -3.00 4.28 26.74
C CYS A 218 -4.49 4.48 26.39
N GLN A 219 -5.26 4.96 27.38
CA GLN A 219 -6.52 5.66 27.17
C GLN A 219 -6.20 7.00 26.48
N GLY A 220 -7.11 7.45 25.59
CA GLY A 220 -6.93 8.68 24.81
C GLY A 220 -6.65 9.92 25.66
N PRO A 221 -6.21 11.02 25.03
CA PRO A 221 -5.89 12.24 25.78
C PRO A 221 -7.12 12.74 26.53
N GLU A 222 -6.97 12.98 27.84
CA GLU A 222 -7.88 13.81 28.64
C GLU A 222 -7.80 15.29 28.21
#